data_AF-S7Q9P1-F1
#
_entry.id   AF-S7Q9P1-F1
#
_cell.length_a   1.000
_cell.length_b   1.000
_cell.length_c   1.000
_cell.angle_alpha   90.00
_cell.angle_beta   90.00
_cell.angle_gamma   90.00
#
_symmetry.space_group_name_H-M   'P 1'
#
loop_
_entity.id
_entity.type
_entity.pdbx_description
1 polymer ?
#
loop_
_entity_poly.entity_id
_entity_poly.type
_entity_poly.pdbx_seq_one_letter_code
_entity_poly.pdbx_strand_id
1 'polypeptide(L)'
;KHKTTDHACQMFCNPASFSGLVDQNGNWVFNTSIAEQTNVWFGAFQSIVREMEVVRYNFFLDEMVKRRNRWIVEELARKGHGPWHVPADCIMGTQDM
;
A
#
# COMPACT_ATOMS: atom_id res chain seq x y z
N LYS A 1 -1.07 -8.62 -14.74
CA LYS A 1 -2.47 -8.78 -14.25
C LYS A 1 -2.73 -10.24 -13.93
N HIS A 2 -3.15 -10.53 -12.70
CA HIS A 2 -3.46 -11.89 -12.26
C HIS A 2 -4.69 -12.43 -12.98
N LYS A 3 -4.64 -13.71 -13.40
CA LYS A 3 -5.77 -14.37 -14.06
C LYS A 3 -6.82 -14.75 -13.02
N THR A 4 -8.09 -14.63 -13.35
CA THR A 4 -9.21 -15.09 -12.51
C THR A 4 -9.21 -16.60 -12.29
N THR A 5 -8.54 -17.35 -13.15
CA THR A 5 -8.39 -18.82 -13.04
C THR A 5 -7.22 -19.25 -12.15
N ASP A 6 -6.39 -18.31 -11.66
CA ASP A 6 -5.29 -18.63 -10.76
C ASP A 6 -5.80 -18.71 -9.31
N HIS A 7 -6.14 -19.91 -8.87
CA HIS A 7 -6.71 -20.15 -7.54
C HIS A 7 -5.82 -19.67 -6.39
N ALA A 8 -4.50 -19.86 -6.49
CA ALA A 8 -3.59 -19.43 -5.42
C ALA A 8 -3.55 -17.91 -5.34
N CYS A 9 -3.48 -17.23 -6.49
CA CYS A 9 -3.51 -15.79 -6.52
C CYS A 9 -4.85 -15.21 -6.04
N GLN A 10 -5.98 -15.81 -6.43
CA GLN A 10 -7.29 -15.35 -5.98
C GLN A 10 -7.50 -15.54 -4.48
N MET A 11 -6.90 -16.58 -3.89
CA MET A 11 -7.02 -16.86 -2.46
C MET A 11 -6.16 -15.93 -1.60
N PHE A 12 -4.93 -15.65 -2.03
CA PHE A 12 -3.95 -14.96 -1.18
C PHE A 12 -3.68 -13.50 -1.57
N CYS A 13 -4.00 -13.11 -2.81
CA CYS A 13 -3.60 -11.81 -3.35
C CYS A 13 -4.78 -10.99 -3.90
N ASN A 14 -6.03 -11.45 -3.76
CA ASN A 14 -7.19 -10.72 -4.27
C ASN A 14 -7.53 -9.53 -3.36
N PRO A 15 -7.34 -8.27 -3.80
CA PRO A 15 -7.65 -7.11 -2.98
C PRO A 15 -9.16 -6.96 -2.73
N ALA A 16 -10.01 -7.54 -3.59
CA ALA A 16 -11.46 -7.48 -3.45
C ALA A 16 -11.96 -8.29 -2.23
N SER A 17 -11.11 -9.15 -1.65
CA SER A 17 -11.41 -9.86 -0.41
C SER A 17 -11.36 -8.94 0.83
N PHE A 18 -10.88 -7.71 0.70
CA PHE A 18 -10.76 -6.75 1.80
C PHE A 18 -11.81 -5.64 1.62
N SER A 19 -12.91 -5.74 2.37
CA SER A 19 -14.03 -4.79 2.28
C SER A 19 -13.64 -3.34 2.59
N GLY A 20 -12.55 -3.10 3.32
CA GLY A 20 -12.04 -1.75 3.58
C GLY A 20 -11.30 -1.09 2.40
N LEU A 21 -11.07 -1.80 1.29
CA LEU A 21 -10.41 -1.26 0.09
C LEU A 21 -11.40 -0.78 -0.97
N VAL A 22 -12.71 -0.93 -0.71
CA VAL A 22 -13.81 -0.53 -1.58
C VAL A 22 -14.78 0.31 -0.76
N ASP A 23 -15.23 1.45 -1.30
CA ASP A 23 -16.25 2.28 -0.66
C ASP A 23 -17.65 1.64 -0.72
N GLN A 24 -18.63 2.29 -0.09
CA GLN A 24 -20.03 1.83 -0.08
C GLN A 24 -20.68 1.80 -1.47
N ASN A 25 -20.12 2.54 -2.43
CA ASN A 25 -20.59 2.64 -3.81
C ASN A 25 -19.89 1.63 -4.74
N GLY A 26 -18.96 0.81 -4.22
CA GLY A 26 -18.21 -0.16 -5.01
C GLY A 26 -16.95 0.40 -5.69
N ASN A 27 -16.53 1.63 -5.38
CA ASN A 27 -15.31 2.22 -5.94
C ASN A 27 -14.08 1.85 -5.11
N TRP A 28 -12.95 1.68 -5.79
CA TRP A 28 -11.67 1.43 -5.12
C TRP A 28 -11.17 2.68 -4.41
N VAL A 29 -11.02 2.61 -3.09
CA VAL A 29 -10.31 3.64 -2.29
C VAL A 29 -8.81 3.35 -2.19
N PHE A 30 -8.38 2.21 -2.72
CA PHE A 30 -7.01 1.73 -2.70
C PHE A 30 -6.33 1.87 -4.07
N ASN A 31 -5.16 2.50 -4.10
CA ASN A 31 -4.37 2.63 -5.32
C ASN A 31 -3.49 1.37 -5.54
N THR A 32 -4.02 0.43 -6.31
CA THR A 32 -3.34 -0.84 -6.64
C THR A 32 -2.01 -0.65 -7.38
N SER A 33 -1.87 0.42 -8.19
CA SER A 33 -0.61 0.72 -8.90
C SER A 33 0.50 1.15 -7.93
N ILE A 34 0.16 1.98 -6.93
CA ILE A 34 1.13 2.39 -5.91
C ILE A 34 1.54 1.19 -5.03
N ALA A 35 0.60 0.29 -4.75
CA ALA A 35 0.90 -0.94 -4.04
C ALA A 35 1.86 -1.85 -4.82
N GLU A 36 1.63 -2.02 -6.12
CA GLU A 36 2.51 -2.80 -6.99
C GLU A 36 3.93 -2.21 -7.02
N GLN A 37 4.08 -0.90 -7.22
CA GLN A 37 5.38 -0.22 -7.18
C GLN A 37 6.06 -0.33 -5.81
N THR A 38 5.29 -0.31 -4.73
CA THR A 38 5.80 -0.49 -3.37
C THR A 38 6.30 -1.91 -3.16
N ASN A 39 5.58 -2.93 -3.66
CA ASN A 39 6.00 -4.33 -3.59
C ASN A 39 7.27 -4.60 -4.39
N VAL A 40 7.42 -3.98 -5.57
CA VAL A 40 8.66 -4.08 -6.37
C VAL A 40 9.86 -3.55 -5.58
N TRP A 41 9.73 -2.40 -4.93
CA TRP A 41 10.78 -1.85 -4.08
C TRP A 41 11.05 -2.74 -2.85
N PHE A 42 9.99 -3.23 -2.19
CA PHE A 42 10.14 -4.10 -1.04
C PHE A 42 10.80 -5.44 -1.41
N GLY A 43 10.67 -5.85 -2.68
CA GLY A 43 11.39 -6.97 -3.28
C GLY A 43 12.90 -6.96 -3.04
N ALA A 44 13.51 -5.77 -2.92
CA ALA A 44 14.94 -5.64 -2.62
C ALA A 44 15.34 -6.18 -1.22
N PHE A 45 14.38 -6.32 -0.30
CA PHE A 45 14.61 -6.81 1.06
C PHE A 45 14.27 -8.31 1.22
N GLN A 46 13.89 -9.00 0.15
CA GLN A 46 13.43 -10.40 0.20
C GLN A 46 14.42 -11.35 0.87
N SER A 47 15.72 -11.18 0.64
CA SER A 47 16.76 -12.00 1.28
C SER A 47 16.79 -11.89 2.80
N ILE A 48 16.36 -10.75 3.35
CA ILE A 48 16.36 -10.47 4.79
C ILE A 48 15.03 -10.93 5.42
N VAL A 49 13.91 -10.67 4.74
CA VAL A 49 12.57 -10.90 5.31
C VAL A 49 12.08 -12.33 5.16
N ARG A 50 12.67 -13.13 4.27
CA ARG A 50 12.24 -14.51 3.99
C ARG A 50 12.23 -15.42 5.22
N GLU A 51 13.21 -15.27 6.10
CA GLU A 51 13.38 -16.12 7.30
C GLU A 51 12.82 -15.45 8.56
N MET A 52 12.08 -14.34 8.42
CA MET A 52 11.46 -13.66 9.55
C MET A 52 10.17 -14.36 9.98
N GLU A 53 10.00 -14.47 11.29
CA GLU A 53 8.71 -14.78 11.89
C GLU A 53 7.71 -13.63 11.62
N VAL A 54 6.41 -13.95 11.58
CA VAL A 54 5.37 -13.02 11.11
C VAL A 54 5.33 -11.70 11.87
N VAL A 55 5.55 -11.68 13.19
CA VAL A 55 5.59 -10.43 13.98
C VAL A 55 6.77 -9.57 13.54
N ARG A 56 7.94 -10.17 13.34
CA ARG A 56 9.15 -9.46 12.87
C ARG A 56 8.98 -8.95 11.45
N TYR A 57 8.39 -9.76 10.57
CA TYR A 57 8.08 -9.38 9.20
C TYR A 57 7.16 -8.15 9.16
N ASN A 58 6.06 -8.18 9.91
CA ASN A 58 5.08 -7.10 9.96
C ASN A 58 5.69 -5.81 10.51
N PHE A 59 6.47 -5.90 11.59
CA PHE A 59 7.19 -4.75 12.14
C PHE A 59 8.18 -4.16 11.12
N PHE A 60 8.97 -5.01 10.46
CA PHE A 60 9.94 -4.57 9.46
C PHE A 60 9.26 -3.87 8.28
N LEU A 61 8.17 -4.45 7.76
CA LEU A 61 7.40 -3.89 6.67
C LEU A 61 6.86 -2.50 7.03
N ASP A 62 6.20 -2.37 8.18
CA ASP A 62 5.62 -1.10 8.65
C ASP A 62 6.70 -0.01 8.79
N GLU A 63 7.81 -0.32 9.46
CA GLU A 63 8.87 0.65 9.69
C GLU A 63 9.59 1.05 8.39
N MET A 64 9.80 0.11 7.48
CA MET A 64 10.44 0.41 6.20
C MET A 64 9.55 1.29 5.31
N VAL A 65 8.24 1.04 5.28
CA VAL A 65 7.27 1.91 4.58
C VAL A 65 7.27 3.31 5.18
N LYS A 66 7.23 3.43 6.52
CA LYS A 66 7.29 4.73 7.21
C LYS A 66 8.57 5.50 6.89
N ARG A 67 9.74 4.83 6.91
CA ARG A 67 11.03 5.44 6.55
C ARG A 67 11.05 5.92 5.10
N ARG A 68 10.58 5.08 4.17
CA ARG A 68 10.51 5.44 2.76
C ARG A 68 9.62 6.66 2.53
N ASN A 69 8.45 6.71 3.16
CA ASN A 69 7.52 7.83 3.02
C ASN A 69 8.16 9.15 3.49
N ARG A 70 8.82 9.15 4.67
CA ARG A 70 9.57 10.33 5.15
C ARG A 70 10.63 10.77 4.15
N TRP A 71 11.44 9.83 3.68
CA TRP A 71 12.49 10.12 2.70
C TRP A 71 11.93 10.67 1.38
N ILE A 72 10.83 10.13 0.87
CA ILE A 72 10.18 10.62 -0.36
C ILE A 72 9.70 12.06 -0.17
N VAL A 73 9.05 12.36 0.96
CA VAL A 73 8.55 13.72 1.25
C VAL A 73 9.71 14.72 1.32
N GLU A 74 10.80 14.37 2.00
CA GLU A 74 12.02 15.18 2.08
C GLU A 74 12.65 15.41 0.70
N GLU A 75 12.77 14.35 -0.11
CA GLU A 75 13.36 14.42 -1.44
C GLU A 75 12.51 15.23 -2.43
N LEU A 76 11.17 15.15 -2.32
CA LEU A 76 10.26 15.99 -3.08
C LEU A 76 10.39 17.46 -2.69
N ALA A 77 10.44 17.76 -1.40
CA ALA A 77 10.66 19.11 -0.90
C ALA A 77 12.00 19.68 -1.40
N ARG A 78 13.08 18.89 -1.37
CA ARG A 78 14.39 19.26 -1.90
C ARG A 78 14.35 19.59 -3.40
N LYS A 79 13.49 18.91 -4.16
CA LYS A 79 13.27 19.16 -5.60
C LYS A 79 12.32 20.32 -5.88
N GLY A 80 11.82 21.00 -4.86
CA GLY A 80 10.86 22.10 -5.01
C GLY A 80 9.43 21.63 -5.29
N HIS A 81 9.14 20.35 -5.12
CA HIS A 81 7.77 19.84 -5.15
C HIS A 81 7.16 20.01 -3.75
N GLY A 82 5.93 20.53 -3.67
CA GLY A 82 5.16 20.60 -2.42
C GLY A 82 4.16 19.45 -2.34
N PRO A 83 4.52 18.28 -1.79
CA PRO A 83 3.55 17.21 -1.57
C PRO A 83 2.53 17.69 -0.54
N TRP A 84 1.24 17.69 -0.92
CA TRP A 84 0.15 17.96 -0.01
C TRP A 84 -0.32 16.66 0.63
N HIS A 85 -0.36 16.63 1.96
CA HIS A 85 -1.13 15.62 2.67
C HIS A 85 -2.61 15.96 2.52
N VAL A 86 -3.29 15.26 1.62
CA VAL A 86 -4.74 15.34 1.51
C VAL A 86 -5.33 14.52 2.66
N PRO A 87 -6.10 15.12 3.58
CA PRO A 87 -6.78 14.40 4.64
C PRO A 87 -7.66 13.28 4.05
N ALA A 88 -7.73 12.14 4.74
CA ALA A 88 -8.44 10.96 4.21
C ALA A 88 -9.93 11.25 3.95
N ASP A 89 -10.55 12.05 4.81
CA ASP A 89 -11.91 12.59 4.70
C ASP A 89 -12.13 13.42 3.42
N CYS A 90 -11.10 14.13 2.95
CA CYS A 90 -11.16 14.88 1.70
C CYS A 90 -11.14 13.95 0.46
N ILE A 91 -10.64 12.72 0.60
CA ILE A 91 -10.60 11.70 -0.47
C ILE A 91 -11.83 10.78 -0.39
N MET A 92 -12.25 10.42 0.83
CA MET A 92 -13.31 9.43 1.07
C MET A 92 -14.72 10.02 1.07
N GLY A 93 -14.87 11.33 0.85
CA GLY A 93 -16.13 12.05 0.94
C GLY A 93 -16.58 12.21 2.40
N THR A 94 -17.16 13.35 2.75
CA THR A 94 -17.81 13.52 4.05
C THR A 94 -18.89 12.45 4.18
N GLN A 95 -18.67 11.53 5.11
CA GLN A 95 -19.68 10.58 5.53
C GLN A 95 -20.70 11.37 6.35
N ASP A 96 -21.64 12.03 5.67
CA ASP A 96 -22.80 12.62 6.32
C ASP A 96 -23.60 11.48 6.97
N MET A 97 -23.73 11.59 8.29
CA MET A 97 -24.49 10.72 9.18
C MET A 97 -26.00 10.85 8.95
#